data_AF-A0A382S168-F1
#
_entry.id   AF-A0A382S168-F1
#
_cell.length_a   1.000
_cell.length_b   1.000
_cell.length_c   1.000
_cell.angle_alpha   90.00
_cell.angle_beta   90.00
_cell.angle_gamma   90.00
#
_symmetry.space_group_name_H-M   'P 1'
#
loop_
_entity.id
_entity.type
_entity.pdbx_description
1 polymer ?
#
loop_
_entity_poly.entity_id
_entity_poly.type
_entity_poly.pdbx_seq_one_letter_code
_entity_poly.pdbx_strand_id
1 'polypeptide(L)'
;KDYALDDSMIVISDEKMAEGLAGVMGGERSGCTEKTTNVFLEAAYFDSARTAMTGRKLNLQSDARFRFERGIDPAFQLPGAELASKLILQICGGEASEMVIAGEIPDVSRKYFLRENRIKELGGVDISREEIERILTVLGFQLHNRTGGWDCCVPSWRHDVMDEADLVEEVLRINGFDNIPSVPLRLNTAIPSGAVNWSQEQRALARRVLATRGMTEAVTFSFLPAKYADLFGGVSEALKLVNPISSDLSTMRPSLLPNLISAIRKNADRGTNDSALFELGPQFLGETPSDQVMAVSGVRFGKTGPRNWAETPRS
;
A
#
# COMPACT_ATOMS: atom_id res chain seq x y z
N LYS A 1 0.33 25.68 15.31
CA LYS A 1 0.35 25.67 13.82
C LYS A 1 -1.08 25.76 13.37
N ASP A 2 -1.38 26.64 12.43
CA ASP A 2 -2.75 26.84 11.98
C ASP A 2 -3.05 25.96 10.76
N TYR A 3 -4.27 25.44 10.69
CA TYR A 3 -4.72 24.55 9.63
C TYR A 3 -6.00 25.12 9.02
N ALA A 4 -6.02 25.27 7.69
CA ALA A 4 -7.23 25.62 6.97
C ALA A 4 -8.14 24.40 6.90
N LEU A 5 -9.37 24.56 7.40
CA LEU A 5 -10.40 23.52 7.38
C LEU A 5 -11.25 23.65 6.11
N ASP A 6 -11.82 22.54 5.67
CA ASP A 6 -12.80 22.49 4.59
C ASP A 6 -14.00 21.62 4.97
N ASP A 7 -14.99 21.58 4.07
CA ASP A 7 -16.27 20.90 4.25
C ASP A 7 -16.18 19.37 4.36
N SER A 8 -15.04 18.77 4.02
CA SER A 8 -14.82 17.33 4.13
C SER A 8 -14.33 16.91 5.53
N MET A 9 -13.90 17.87 6.36
CA MET A 9 -13.31 17.61 7.68
C MET A 9 -14.37 17.66 8.79
N ILE A 10 -14.32 16.69 9.70
CA ILE A 10 -15.17 16.69 10.90
C ILE A 10 -14.44 17.40 12.03
N VAL A 11 -15.12 18.35 12.65
CA VAL A 11 -14.62 19.12 13.78
C VAL A 11 -15.51 18.92 14.99
N ILE A 12 -14.91 18.95 16.16
CA ILE A 12 -15.62 19.15 17.43
C ILE A 12 -15.66 20.66 17.64
N SER A 13 -16.82 21.24 17.93
CA SER A 13 -16.98 22.69 18.04
C SER A 13 -17.95 23.09 19.15
N ASP A 14 -17.72 24.26 19.73
CA ASP A 14 -18.72 24.98 20.53
C ASP A 14 -19.57 25.90 19.62
N GLU A 15 -20.42 26.75 20.22
CA GLU A 15 -21.26 27.71 19.48
C GLU A 15 -20.45 28.78 18.72
N LYS A 16 -19.16 28.94 19.03
CA LYS A 16 -18.31 30.03 18.51
C LYS A 16 -17.32 29.52 17.48
N MET A 17 -16.66 28.39 17.72
CA MET A 17 -15.57 27.90 16.89
C MET A 17 -15.25 26.41 17.07
N ALA A 18 -14.44 25.89 16.14
CA ALA A 18 -13.88 24.55 16.23
C ALA A 18 -12.86 24.45 17.38
N GLU A 19 -12.98 23.38 18.16
CA GLU A 19 -12.15 23.03 19.30
C GLU A 19 -11.13 21.94 18.98
N GLY A 20 -11.34 21.16 17.92
CA GLY A 20 -10.44 20.10 17.52
C GLY A 20 -10.89 19.40 16.25
N LEU A 21 -9.96 18.69 15.62
CA LEU A 21 -10.25 17.78 14.52
C LEU A 21 -10.68 16.43 15.10
N ALA A 22 -11.92 16.05 14.85
CA ALA A 22 -12.54 14.85 15.40
C ALA A 22 -11.71 13.60 15.08
N GLY A 23 -11.28 12.89 16.13
CA GLY A 23 -10.47 11.67 16.00
C GLY A 23 -9.06 11.89 15.45
N VAL A 24 -8.60 13.14 15.27
CA VAL A 24 -7.28 13.45 14.70
C VAL A 24 -6.42 14.21 15.70
N MET A 25 -6.84 15.40 16.13
CA MET A 25 -6.01 16.25 16.99
C MET A 25 -6.86 17.28 17.73
N GLY A 26 -6.62 17.44 19.03
CA GLY A 26 -7.22 18.53 19.81
C GLY A 26 -6.66 19.90 19.40
N GLY A 27 -7.46 20.95 19.59
CA GLY A 27 -7.01 22.33 19.43
C GLY A 27 -6.17 22.81 20.61
N GLU A 28 -5.35 23.82 20.37
CA GLU A 28 -4.48 24.40 21.41
C GLU A 28 -5.29 25.03 22.55
N ARG A 29 -6.42 25.67 22.23
CA ARG A 29 -7.28 26.38 23.21
C ARG A 29 -8.02 25.43 24.14
N SER A 30 -8.52 24.31 23.61
CA SER A 30 -9.42 23.37 24.31
C SER A 30 -8.66 22.30 25.10
N GLY A 31 -7.34 22.20 24.93
CA GLY A 31 -6.50 21.24 25.62
C GLY A 31 -6.40 21.48 27.14
N CYS A 32 -6.26 20.39 27.89
CA CYS A 32 -6.00 20.46 29.32
C CYS A 32 -4.61 21.06 29.59
N THR A 33 -4.52 21.90 30.62
CA THR A 33 -3.28 22.51 31.12
C THR A 33 -3.10 22.20 32.60
N GLU A 34 -1.96 22.57 33.19
CA GLU A 34 -1.74 22.44 34.64
C GLU A 34 -2.75 23.22 35.49
N LYS A 35 -3.45 24.19 34.90
CA LYS A 35 -4.48 24.99 35.59
C LYS A 35 -5.89 24.44 35.42
N THR A 36 -6.06 23.38 34.62
CA THR A 36 -7.38 22.80 34.34
C THR A 36 -7.89 22.07 35.57
N THR A 37 -9.09 22.45 36.03
CA THR A 37 -9.76 21.85 37.19
C THR A 37 -11.01 21.06 36.81
N ASN A 38 -11.65 21.41 35.70
CA ASN A 38 -12.82 20.71 35.15
C ASN A 38 -12.49 20.23 33.74
N VAL A 39 -12.85 18.98 33.43
CA VAL A 39 -12.58 18.36 32.13
C VAL A 39 -13.88 17.84 31.51
N PHE A 40 -13.98 17.94 30.19
CA PHE A 40 -14.98 17.25 29.40
C PHE A 40 -14.35 16.01 28.77
N LEU A 41 -14.80 14.82 29.17
CA LEU A 41 -14.29 13.57 28.64
C LEU A 41 -15.09 13.16 27.40
N GLU A 42 -14.44 13.16 26.24
CA GLU A 42 -15.01 12.68 24.99
C GLU A 42 -14.63 11.21 24.74
N ALA A 43 -15.64 10.38 24.44
CA ALA A 43 -15.46 9.06 23.85
C ALA A 43 -16.43 8.93 22.66
N ALA A 44 -15.87 8.84 21.46
CA ALA A 44 -16.65 8.92 20.22
C ALA A 44 -16.29 7.81 19.23
N TYR A 45 -17.18 7.62 18.25
CA TYR A 45 -16.96 6.77 17.10
C TYR A 45 -17.04 7.63 15.83
N PHE A 46 -15.93 7.73 15.10
CA PHE A 46 -15.82 8.57 13.90
C PHE A 46 -15.67 7.71 12.64
N ASP A 47 -16.13 8.26 11.51
CA ASP A 47 -15.92 7.65 10.20
C ASP A 47 -14.42 7.53 9.87
N SER A 48 -13.97 6.30 9.66
CA SER A 48 -12.55 5.99 9.44
C SER A 48 -12.00 6.64 8.17
N ALA A 49 -12.81 6.71 7.10
CA ALA A 49 -12.38 7.25 5.81
C ALA A 49 -12.15 8.77 5.89
N ARG A 50 -13.10 9.50 6.48
CA ARG A 50 -13.02 10.96 6.71
C ARG A 50 -11.88 11.31 7.66
N THR A 51 -11.69 10.52 8.71
CA THR A 51 -10.56 10.69 9.63
C THR A 51 -9.21 10.51 8.88
N ALA A 52 -9.10 9.46 8.06
CA ALA A 52 -7.90 9.19 7.26
C ALA A 52 -7.60 10.34 6.28
N MET A 53 -8.63 10.80 5.56
CA MET A 53 -8.52 11.89 4.59
C MET A 53 -8.08 13.19 5.25
N THR A 54 -8.71 13.56 6.36
CA THR A 54 -8.37 14.77 7.13
C THR A 54 -6.90 14.74 7.58
N GLY A 55 -6.48 13.63 8.18
CA GLY A 55 -5.11 13.46 8.63
C GLY A 55 -4.07 13.49 7.51
N ARG A 56 -4.36 12.89 6.34
CA ARG A 56 -3.48 12.94 5.17
C ARG A 56 -3.40 14.35 4.57
N LYS A 57 -4.55 15.02 4.41
CA LYS A 57 -4.63 16.36 3.81
C LYS A 57 -3.88 17.41 4.63
N LEU A 58 -3.98 17.32 5.96
CA LEU A 58 -3.29 18.23 6.88
C LEU A 58 -1.89 17.77 7.29
N ASN A 59 -1.47 16.59 6.83
CA ASN A 59 -0.21 15.94 7.21
C ASN A 59 -0.03 15.85 8.74
N LEU A 60 -1.09 15.41 9.43
CA LEU A 60 -1.15 15.28 10.88
C LEU A 60 -1.11 13.81 11.29
N GLN A 61 -0.17 13.41 12.15
CA GLN A 61 -0.07 12.05 12.67
C GLN A 61 -0.27 12.07 14.19
N SER A 62 -1.18 11.24 14.69
CA SER A 62 -1.45 11.06 16.11
C SER A 62 -1.91 9.64 16.39
N ASP A 63 -1.83 9.22 17.65
CA ASP A 63 -2.33 7.93 18.12
C ASP A 63 -3.84 7.77 17.90
N ALA A 64 -4.60 8.86 18.10
CA ALA A 64 -6.04 8.89 17.86
C ALA A 64 -6.33 8.66 16.37
N ARG A 65 -5.70 9.45 15.49
CA ARG A 65 -5.86 9.32 14.03
C ARG A 65 -5.56 7.91 13.58
N PHE A 66 -4.42 7.36 14.02
CA PHE A 66 -3.96 6.03 13.62
C PHE A 66 -4.99 4.94 13.92
N ARG A 67 -5.68 5.04 15.07
CA ARG A 67 -6.71 4.08 15.49
C ARG A 67 -8.04 4.32 14.77
N PHE A 68 -8.53 5.55 14.76
CA PHE A 68 -9.80 5.89 14.10
C PHE A 68 -9.77 5.62 12.59
N GLU A 69 -8.65 5.89 11.89
CA GLU A 69 -8.54 5.64 10.45
C GLU A 69 -8.55 4.15 10.07
N ARG A 70 -8.32 3.26 11.03
CA ARG A 70 -8.36 1.79 10.85
C ARG A 70 -9.68 1.17 11.32
N GLY A 71 -10.52 1.93 12.00
CA GLY A 71 -11.70 1.42 12.66
C GLY A 71 -11.39 1.01 14.10
N ILE A 72 -12.20 1.54 15.02
CA ILE A 72 -12.22 1.12 16.42
C ILE A 72 -13.47 0.31 16.69
N ASP A 73 -13.47 -0.47 17.76
CA ASP A 73 -14.65 -1.24 18.18
C ASP A 73 -15.82 -0.32 18.53
N PRO A 74 -16.95 -0.36 17.80
CA PRO A 74 -18.14 0.46 18.08
C PRO A 74 -18.92 0.03 19.34
N ALA A 75 -18.60 -1.11 19.95
CA ALA A 75 -19.22 -1.54 21.21
C ALA A 75 -18.43 -1.08 22.45
N PHE A 76 -17.20 -0.55 22.27
CA PHE A 76 -16.29 -0.23 23.37
C PHE A 76 -16.36 1.24 23.83
N GLN A 77 -17.11 2.11 23.17
CA GLN A 77 -17.18 3.55 23.49
C GLN A 77 -17.74 3.79 24.88
N LEU A 78 -18.89 3.19 25.22
CA LEU A 78 -19.50 3.37 26.53
C LEU A 78 -18.66 2.74 27.66
N PRO A 79 -18.22 1.46 27.56
CA PRO A 79 -17.31 0.89 28.55
C PRO A 79 -16.00 1.67 28.68
N GLY A 80 -15.45 2.14 27.55
CA GLY A 80 -14.23 2.94 27.51
C GLY A 80 -14.37 4.28 28.22
N ALA A 81 -15.50 4.97 28.04
CA ALA A 81 -15.82 6.22 28.73
C ALA A 81 -15.93 6.02 30.25
N GLU A 82 -16.60 4.95 30.70
CA GLU A 82 -16.70 4.59 32.11
C GLU A 82 -15.32 4.25 32.72
N LEU A 83 -14.51 3.46 32.00
CA LEU A 83 -13.15 3.13 32.43
C LEU A 83 -12.27 4.38 32.56
N ALA A 84 -12.32 5.27 31.56
CA ALA A 84 -11.57 6.52 31.59
C ALA A 84 -12.05 7.44 32.73
N SER A 85 -13.37 7.58 32.93
CA SER A 85 -13.95 8.35 34.04
C SER A 85 -13.48 7.81 35.39
N LYS A 86 -13.53 6.49 35.58
CA LYS A 86 -13.05 5.82 36.78
C LYS A 86 -11.57 6.10 37.03
N LEU A 87 -10.73 6.02 36.00
CA LEU A 87 -9.29 6.30 36.12
C LEU A 87 -9.03 7.76 36.49
N ILE A 88 -9.76 8.71 35.89
CA ILE A 88 -9.67 10.13 36.24
C ILE A 88 -10.01 10.33 37.73
N LEU A 89 -11.13 9.80 38.21
CA LEU A 89 -11.53 9.92 39.61
C LEU A 89 -10.51 9.28 40.57
N GLN A 90 -9.96 8.13 40.21
CA GLN A 90 -8.98 7.42 41.04
C GLN A 90 -7.63 8.14 41.13
N ILE A 91 -7.18 8.75 40.03
CA ILE A 91 -5.84 9.33 39.92
C ILE A 91 -5.85 10.83 40.26
N CYS A 92 -6.85 11.56 39.76
CA CYS A 92 -6.94 13.02 39.85
C CYS A 92 -7.96 13.49 40.90
N GLY A 93 -8.88 12.62 41.34
CA GLY A 93 -10.00 13.00 42.20
C GLY A 93 -11.12 13.70 41.43
N GLY A 94 -11.96 14.45 42.16
CA GLY A 94 -13.11 15.18 41.62
C GLY A 94 -14.42 14.39 41.68
N GLU A 95 -15.41 14.86 40.92
CA GLU A 95 -16.76 14.29 40.83
C GLU A 95 -17.13 14.14 39.35
N ALA A 96 -17.80 13.04 39.01
CA ALA A 96 -18.28 12.79 37.65
C ALA A 96 -19.75 13.15 37.52
N SER A 97 -20.13 13.76 36.39
CA SER A 97 -21.52 13.96 36.02
C SER A 97 -22.15 12.66 35.47
N GLU A 98 -23.44 12.72 35.16
CA GLU A 98 -24.07 11.70 34.32
C GLU A 98 -23.49 11.73 32.90
N MET A 99 -23.43 10.56 32.27
CA MET A 99 -22.97 10.41 30.89
C MET A 99 -24.02 10.95 29.93
N VAL A 100 -23.58 11.80 29.00
CA VAL A 100 -24.41 12.29 27.91
C VAL A 100 -24.10 11.49 26.65
N ILE A 101 -25.12 10.86 26.07
CA ILE A 101 -25.00 10.10 24.83
C ILE A 101 -25.67 10.90 23.71
N ALA A 102 -24.93 11.16 22.64
CA ALA A 102 -25.43 11.82 21.44
C ALA A 102 -25.23 10.92 20.21
N GLY A 103 -26.29 10.78 19.40
CA GLY A 103 -26.33 9.89 18.25
C GLY A 103 -26.88 8.50 18.56
N GLU A 104 -26.79 7.61 17.57
CA GLU A 104 -27.26 6.23 17.66
C GLU A 104 -26.07 5.28 17.80
N ILE A 105 -26.25 4.22 18.58
CA ILE A 105 -25.26 3.15 18.70
C ILE A 105 -25.33 2.31 17.42
N PRO A 106 -24.24 2.16 16.65
CA PRO A 106 -24.25 1.39 15.42
C PRO A 106 -24.65 -0.08 15.67
N ASP A 107 -25.50 -0.63 14.79
CA ASP A 107 -25.74 -2.07 14.77
C ASP A 107 -24.50 -2.77 14.19
N VAL A 108 -23.76 -3.44 15.07
CA VAL A 108 -22.56 -4.20 14.74
C VAL A 108 -22.84 -5.68 14.51
N SER A 109 -24.10 -6.11 14.60
CA SER A 109 -24.47 -7.51 14.47
C SER A 109 -24.26 -8.00 13.04
N ARG A 110 -23.25 -8.86 12.88
CA ARG A 110 -22.90 -9.47 11.59
C ARG A 110 -22.78 -10.96 11.76
N LYS A 111 -23.31 -11.70 10.79
CA LYS A 111 -23.33 -13.16 10.81
C LYS A 111 -23.02 -13.71 9.43
N TYR A 112 -22.03 -14.59 9.35
CA TYR A 112 -21.65 -15.25 8.11
C TYR A 112 -21.71 -16.76 8.30
N PHE A 113 -22.17 -17.47 7.27
CA PHE A 113 -22.26 -18.92 7.30
C PHE A 113 -20.92 -19.51 6.85
N LEU A 114 -20.29 -20.30 7.72
CA LEU A 114 -19.10 -21.07 7.42
C LEU A 114 -19.48 -22.51 7.13
N ARG A 115 -19.30 -22.95 5.89
CA ARG A 115 -19.43 -24.36 5.52
C ARG A 115 -18.21 -25.14 6.01
N GLU A 116 -18.44 -26.30 6.61
CA GLU A 116 -17.37 -27.16 7.13
C GLU A 116 -16.35 -27.56 6.06
N ASN A 117 -16.83 -27.94 4.87
CA ASN A 117 -15.98 -28.31 3.75
C ASN A 117 -15.17 -27.12 3.17
N ARG A 118 -15.55 -25.87 3.45
CA ARG A 118 -14.92 -24.70 2.85
C ARG A 118 -13.47 -24.52 3.31
N ILE A 119 -13.18 -24.93 4.55
CA ILE A 119 -11.83 -24.94 5.10
C ILE A 119 -10.89 -25.76 4.22
N LYS A 120 -11.33 -26.95 3.82
CA LYS A 120 -10.56 -27.83 2.93
C LYS A 120 -10.49 -27.28 1.50
N GLU A 121 -11.60 -26.78 0.97
CA GLU A 121 -11.67 -26.27 -0.41
C GLU A 121 -10.75 -25.07 -0.66
N LEU A 122 -10.71 -24.13 0.29
CA LEU A 122 -9.89 -22.92 0.16
C LEU A 122 -8.51 -23.05 0.82
N GLY A 123 -8.43 -23.74 1.95
CA GLY A 123 -7.21 -23.88 2.74
C GLY A 123 -6.38 -25.13 2.45
N GLY A 124 -6.94 -26.13 1.76
CA GLY A 124 -6.22 -27.35 1.38
C GLY A 124 -5.85 -28.27 2.56
N VAL A 125 -6.43 -28.05 3.75
CA VAL A 125 -6.16 -28.82 4.96
C VAL A 125 -7.46 -29.31 5.59
N ASP A 126 -7.44 -30.55 6.09
CA ASP A 126 -8.53 -31.10 6.90
C ASP A 126 -8.28 -30.74 8.36
N ILE A 127 -9.22 -30.03 8.98
CA ILE A 127 -9.19 -29.64 10.40
C ILE A 127 -10.45 -30.22 11.04
N SER A 128 -10.34 -30.79 12.24
CA SER A 128 -11.51 -31.35 12.92
C SER A 128 -12.51 -30.26 13.31
N ARG A 129 -13.78 -30.63 13.32
CA ARG A 129 -14.89 -29.78 13.75
C ARG A 129 -14.65 -29.14 15.11
N GLU A 130 -14.20 -29.93 16.09
CA GLU A 130 -13.95 -29.48 17.45
C GLU A 130 -12.86 -28.41 17.50
N GLU A 131 -11.83 -28.54 16.65
CA GLU A 131 -10.73 -27.58 16.59
C GLU A 131 -11.15 -26.27 15.90
N ILE A 132 -11.95 -26.36 14.83
CA ILE A 132 -12.55 -25.19 14.17
C ILE A 132 -13.40 -24.40 15.18
N GLU A 133 -14.26 -25.10 15.92
CA GLU A 133 -15.12 -24.50 16.95
C GLU A 133 -14.30 -23.85 18.06
N ARG A 134 -13.25 -24.53 18.54
CA ARG A 134 -12.32 -23.99 19.54
C ARG A 134 -11.65 -22.70 19.06
N ILE A 135 -11.08 -22.71 17.86
CA ILE A 135 -10.35 -21.57 17.30
C ILE A 135 -11.25 -20.34 17.21
N LEU A 136 -12.40 -20.46 16.56
CA LEU A 136 -13.31 -19.33 16.35
C LEU A 136 -13.89 -18.83 17.68
N THR A 137 -14.19 -19.72 18.64
CA THR A 137 -14.66 -19.32 19.97
C THR A 137 -13.60 -18.51 20.72
N VAL A 138 -12.33 -18.94 20.71
CA VAL A 138 -11.22 -18.21 21.36
C VAL A 138 -11.01 -16.82 20.74
N LEU A 139 -11.25 -16.68 19.44
CA LEU A 139 -11.19 -15.40 18.73
C LEU A 139 -12.40 -14.47 19.01
N GLY A 140 -13.40 -14.95 19.76
CA GLY A 140 -14.57 -14.20 20.17
C GLY A 140 -15.79 -14.34 19.26
N PHE A 141 -15.76 -15.25 18.28
CA PHE A 141 -16.95 -15.56 17.48
C PHE A 141 -17.95 -16.38 18.29
N GLN A 142 -19.24 -16.11 18.12
CA GLN A 142 -20.29 -16.99 18.63
C GLN A 142 -20.77 -17.90 17.51
N LEU A 143 -20.69 -19.21 17.72
CA LEU A 143 -21.03 -20.21 16.70
C LEU A 143 -22.40 -20.81 16.98
N HIS A 144 -23.25 -20.84 15.95
CA HIS A 144 -24.50 -21.57 15.99
C HIS A 144 -24.47 -22.72 14.98
N ASN A 145 -24.58 -23.95 15.49
CA ASN A 145 -24.59 -25.14 14.65
C ASN A 145 -25.74 -25.11 13.63
N ARG A 146 -25.41 -25.37 12.37
CA ARG A 146 -26.35 -25.47 11.25
C ARG A 146 -25.96 -26.63 10.35
N THR A 147 -26.90 -27.22 9.63
CA THR A 147 -26.60 -28.32 8.71
C THR A 147 -25.51 -27.93 7.72
N GLY A 148 -24.39 -28.65 7.73
CA GLY A 148 -23.23 -28.40 6.85
C GLY A 148 -22.22 -27.34 7.35
N GLY A 149 -22.38 -26.80 8.57
CA GLY A 149 -21.42 -25.84 9.12
C GLY A 149 -21.93 -25.03 10.32
N TRP A 150 -21.60 -23.74 10.36
CA TRP A 150 -21.95 -22.83 11.45
C TRP A 150 -22.40 -21.47 10.94
N ASP A 151 -23.43 -20.92 11.57
CA ASP A 151 -23.70 -19.48 11.49
C ASP A 151 -22.80 -18.79 12.53
N CYS A 152 -21.78 -18.06 12.06
CA CYS A 152 -20.77 -17.41 12.90
C CYS A 152 -21.11 -15.94 13.12
N CYS A 153 -21.44 -15.56 14.35
CA CYS A 153 -21.61 -14.16 14.74
C CYS A 153 -20.24 -13.52 14.98
N VAL A 154 -19.99 -12.42 14.28
CA VAL A 154 -18.70 -11.72 14.27
C VAL A 154 -18.64 -10.75 15.44
N PRO A 155 -17.56 -10.74 16.25
CA PRO A 155 -17.40 -9.76 17.30
C PRO A 155 -17.22 -8.35 16.73
N SER A 156 -17.68 -7.33 17.47
CA SER A 156 -17.77 -5.94 17.00
C SER A 156 -16.43 -5.31 16.62
N TRP A 157 -15.32 -5.73 17.25
CA TRP A 157 -13.97 -5.25 16.95
C TRP A 157 -13.38 -5.80 15.65
N ARG A 158 -13.94 -6.87 15.07
CA ARG A 158 -13.45 -7.54 13.84
C ARG A 158 -14.08 -6.98 12.58
N HIS A 159 -13.81 -5.71 12.29
CA HIS A 159 -14.32 -5.01 11.10
C HIS A 159 -13.79 -5.57 9.77
N ASP A 160 -12.71 -6.34 9.81
CA ASP A 160 -12.06 -7.02 8.70
C ASP A 160 -12.80 -8.27 8.20
N VAL A 161 -13.64 -8.89 9.03
CA VAL A 161 -14.41 -10.09 8.67
C VAL A 161 -15.71 -9.69 7.97
N MET A 162 -15.77 -9.94 6.67
CA MET A 162 -16.82 -9.49 5.77
C MET A 162 -17.52 -10.64 5.02
N ASP A 163 -16.92 -11.83 4.96
CA ASP A 163 -17.54 -13.02 4.37
C ASP A 163 -17.04 -14.35 4.97
N GLU A 164 -17.41 -15.46 4.30
CA GLU A 164 -17.01 -16.81 4.69
C GLU A 164 -15.50 -17.06 4.53
N ALA A 165 -14.84 -16.45 3.54
CA ALA A 165 -13.41 -16.66 3.30
C ALA A 165 -12.56 -16.07 4.42
N ASP A 166 -12.99 -14.96 5.01
CA ASP A 166 -12.32 -14.37 6.18
C ASP A 166 -12.37 -15.31 7.40
N LEU A 167 -13.50 -16.02 7.58
CA LEU A 167 -13.61 -17.05 8.62
C LEU A 167 -12.68 -18.24 8.35
N VAL A 168 -12.52 -18.63 7.09
CA VAL A 168 -11.56 -19.66 6.69
C VAL A 168 -10.14 -19.21 7.01
N GLU A 169 -9.77 -17.97 6.67
CA GLU A 169 -8.46 -17.41 6.99
C GLU A 169 -8.20 -17.45 8.50
N GLU A 170 -9.16 -17.06 9.34
CA GLU A 170 -9.02 -17.11 10.78
C GLU A 170 -8.72 -18.51 11.32
N VAL A 171 -9.41 -19.52 10.80
CA VAL A 171 -9.15 -20.91 11.14
C VAL A 171 -7.74 -21.32 10.71
N LEU A 172 -7.36 -21.04 9.47
CA LEU A 172 -6.05 -21.43 8.92
C LEU A 172 -4.89 -20.72 9.62
N ARG A 173 -5.04 -19.43 9.93
CA ARG A 173 -4.03 -18.61 10.59
C ARG A 173 -3.72 -19.10 11.99
N ILE A 174 -4.76 -19.48 12.75
CA ILE A 174 -4.58 -20.02 14.11
C ILE A 174 -4.16 -21.49 14.10
N ASN A 175 -4.66 -22.30 13.16
CA ASN A 175 -4.17 -23.66 12.96
C ASN A 175 -2.68 -23.66 12.57
N GLY A 176 -2.21 -22.59 11.93
CA GLY A 176 -0.82 -22.38 11.53
C GLY A 176 -0.61 -22.70 10.05
N PHE A 177 -0.06 -21.74 9.31
CA PHE A 177 0.18 -21.90 7.88
C PHE A 177 1.22 -22.99 7.56
N ASP A 178 2.12 -23.31 8.50
CA ASP A 178 3.08 -24.41 8.36
C ASP A 178 2.41 -25.78 8.26
N ASN A 179 1.17 -25.91 8.75
CA ASN A 179 0.39 -27.14 8.68
C ASN A 179 -0.33 -27.31 7.32
N ILE A 180 -0.26 -26.31 6.43
CA ILE A 180 -0.84 -26.38 5.09
C ILE A 180 0.13 -27.13 4.18
N PRO A 181 -0.26 -28.29 3.61
CA PRO A 181 0.65 -29.06 2.77
C PRO A 181 0.92 -28.34 1.45
N SER A 182 2.19 -28.31 1.04
CA SER A 182 2.57 -27.83 -0.30
C SER A 182 2.20 -28.88 -1.34
N VAL A 183 1.11 -28.63 -2.08
CA VAL A 183 0.61 -29.52 -3.13
C VAL A 183 0.72 -28.81 -4.48
N PRO A 184 1.35 -29.42 -5.50
CA PRO A 184 1.42 -28.83 -6.83
C PRO A 184 0.03 -28.67 -7.44
N LEU A 185 -0.18 -27.57 -8.16
CA LEU A 185 -1.41 -27.34 -8.90
C LEU A 185 -1.64 -28.46 -9.94
N ARG A 186 -2.86 -28.99 -9.98
CA ARG A 186 -3.25 -29.96 -11.00
C ARG A 186 -3.40 -29.22 -12.32
N LEU A 187 -2.58 -29.59 -13.31
CA LEU A 187 -2.68 -29.07 -14.66
C LEU A 187 -3.81 -29.79 -15.40
N ASN A 188 -4.70 -29.04 -16.06
CA ASN A 188 -5.79 -29.61 -16.85
C ASN A 188 -5.31 -30.21 -18.20
N THR A 189 -4.06 -29.94 -18.60
CA THR A 189 -3.47 -30.42 -19.86
C THR A 189 -2.04 -30.89 -19.65
N ALA A 190 -1.70 -32.07 -20.21
CA ALA A 190 -0.38 -32.69 -20.08
C ALA A 190 0.73 -31.97 -20.87
N ILE A 191 0.38 -31.13 -21.84
CA ILE A 191 1.32 -30.41 -22.70
C ILE A 191 1.25 -28.93 -22.34
N PRO A 192 2.30 -28.35 -21.73
CA PRO A 192 2.39 -26.91 -21.58
C PRO A 192 2.46 -26.29 -22.98
N SER A 193 1.52 -25.40 -23.33
CA SER A 193 1.70 -24.51 -24.47
C SER A 193 2.96 -23.67 -24.23
N GLY A 194 3.76 -23.41 -25.26
CA GLY A 194 4.95 -22.58 -25.16
C GLY A 194 4.64 -21.27 -24.42
N ALA A 195 5.24 -21.09 -23.24
CA ALA A 195 4.93 -19.98 -22.33
C ALA A 195 5.41 -18.62 -22.85
N VAL A 196 6.16 -18.62 -23.96
CA VAL A 196 6.83 -17.46 -24.53
C VAL A 196 6.16 -17.11 -25.85
N ASN A 197 5.70 -15.86 -25.98
CA ASN A 197 5.18 -15.35 -27.24
C ASN A 197 6.31 -14.84 -28.14
N TRP A 198 6.01 -14.65 -29.42
CA TRP A 198 6.98 -14.19 -30.42
C TRP A 198 7.69 -12.88 -30.03
N SER A 199 6.99 -11.92 -29.44
CA SER A 199 7.61 -10.65 -29.00
C SER A 199 8.65 -10.89 -27.91
N GLN A 200 8.40 -11.80 -26.96
CA GLN A 200 9.36 -12.15 -25.92
C GLN A 200 10.59 -12.87 -26.49
N GLU A 201 10.42 -13.76 -27.48
CA GLU A 201 11.54 -14.39 -28.19
C GLU A 201 12.40 -13.36 -28.92
N GLN A 202 11.78 -12.41 -29.64
CA GLN A 202 12.50 -11.34 -30.33
C GLN A 202 13.31 -10.47 -29.36
N ARG A 203 12.76 -10.17 -28.18
CA ARG A 203 13.50 -9.42 -27.14
C ARG A 203 14.72 -10.22 -26.64
N ALA A 204 14.56 -11.52 -26.40
CA ALA A 204 15.66 -12.38 -25.99
C ALA A 204 16.76 -12.44 -27.07
N LEU A 205 16.35 -12.55 -28.34
CA LEU A 205 17.26 -12.52 -29.49
C LEU A 205 18.00 -11.18 -29.59
N ALA A 206 17.30 -10.05 -29.50
CA ALA A 206 17.89 -8.72 -29.55
C ALA A 206 18.98 -8.52 -28.48
N ARG A 207 18.71 -8.93 -27.23
CA ARG A 207 19.71 -8.91 -26.14
C ARG A 207 20.94 -9.73 -26.50
N ARG A 208 20.74 -10.98 -26.94
CA ARG A 208 21.83 -11.89 -27.31
C ARG A 208 22.67 -11.31 -28.44
N VAL A 209 22.06 -10.74 -29.46
CA VAL A 209 22.70 -10.14 -30.64
C VAL A 209 23.55 -8.92 -30.31
N LEU A 210 23.15 -8.10 -29.32
CA LEU A 210 23.91 -6.94 -28.86
C LEU A 210 25.03 -7.34 -27.90
N ALA A 211 24.77 -8.29 -27.00
CA ALA A 211 25.78 -8.86 -26.11
C ALA A 211 26.93 -9.51 -26.88
N THR A 212 26.63 -10.31 -27.93
CA THR A 212 27.68 -10.92 -28.79
C THR A 212 28.47 -9.89 -29.60
N ARG A 213 27.95 -8.67 -29.77
CA ARG A 213 28.66 -7.53 -30.36
C ARG A 213 29.41 -6.67 -29.34
N GLY A 214 29.68 -7.23 -28.15
CA GLY A 214 30.49 -6.60 -27.11
C GLY A 214 29.81 -5.44 -26.39
N MET A 215 28.47 -5.36 -26.43
CA MET A 215 27.72 -4.34 -25.70
C MET A 215 27.24 -4.90 -24.35
N THR A 216 27.24 -4.07 -23.31
CA THR A 216 26.72 -4.40 -21.98
C THR A 216 25.28 -3.89 -21.85
N GLU A 217 24.38 -4.73 -21.35
CA GLU A 217 23.00 -4.31 -21.08
C GLU A 217 22.98 -3.35 -19.88
N ALA A 218 22.35 -2.19 -20.07
CA ALA A 218 22.05 -1.21 -19.05
C ALA A 218 20.55 -1.20 -18.78
N VAL A 219 20.18 -0.96 -17.53
CA VAL A 219 18.80 -0.69 -17.12
C VAL A 219 18.79 0.71 -16.51
N THR A 220 18.23 1.67 -17.23
CA THR A 220 18.18 3.06 -16.77
C THR A 220 16.77 3.41 -16.28
N PHE A 221 16.65 4.51 -15.52
CA PHE A 221 15.33 5.01 -15.14
C PHE A 221 14.47 5.31 -16.36
N SER A 222 13.17 5.07 -16.23
CA SER A 222 12.16 5.53 -17.21
C SER A 222 12.00 7.05 -17.21
N PHE A 223 12.53 7.72 -16.19
CA PHE A 223 12.50 9.16 -16.00
C PHE A 223 13.86 9.80 -16.30
N LEU A 224 13.83 11.06 -16.71
CA LEU A 224 15.02 11.89 -16.94
C LEU A 224 14.71 13.38 -16.72
N PRO A 225 15.74 14.25 -16.68
CA PRO A 225 15.54 15.69 -16.66
C PRO A 225 14.83 16.17 -17.95
N ALA A 226 13.86 17.07 -17.81
CA ALA A 226 13.10 17.62 -18.95
C ALA A 226 14.03 18.15 -20.08
N LYS A 227 15.08 18.88 -19.70
CA LYS A 227 16.11 19.40 -20.64
C LYS A 227 16.76 18.34 -21.52
N TYR A 228 16.83 17.08 -21.08
CA TYR A 228 17.37 15.98 -21.88
C TYR A 228 16.30 15.33 -22.76
N ALA A 229 15.03 15.34 -22.33
CA ALA A 229 13.93 14.93 -23.20
C ALA A 229 13.78 15.90 -24.39
N ASP A 230 13.93 17.21 -24.14
CA ASP A 230 13.82 18.26 -25.16
C ASP A 230 14.81 18.09 -26.32
N LEU A 231 16.02 17.59 -26.04
CA LEU A 231 17.04 17.29 -27.07
C LEU A 231 16.66 16.13 -28.00
N PHE A 232 15.64 15.35 -27.64
CA PHE A 232 15.17 14.17 -28.37
C PHE A 232 13.71 14.32 -28.82
N GLY A 233 13.28 15.55 -29.09
CA GLY A 233 11.94 15.88 -29.58
C GLY A 233 10.96 16.35 -28.51
N GLY A 234 11.40 16.42 -27.24
CA GLY A 234 10.55 16.80 -26.12
C GLY A 234 9.49 15.75 -25.79
N VAL A 235 8.63 16.08 -24.82
CA VAL A 235 7.44 15.29 -24.50
C VAL A 235 6.26 16.21 -24.21
N SER A 236 5.05 15.66 -24.29
CA SER A 236 3.84 16.37 -23.85
C SER A 236 3.85 16.60 -22.34
N GLU A 237 3.06 17.58 -21.88
CA GLU A 237 2.92 17.87 -20.45
C GLU A 237 2.37 16.66 -19.66
N ALA A 238 1.55 15.84 -20.32
CA ALA A 238 1.01 14.60 -19.78
C ALA A 238 2.08 13.56 -19.40
N LEU A 239 3.28 13.66 -19.97
CA LEU A 239 4.42 12.79 -19.66
C LEU A 239 5.34 13.36 -18.57
N LYS A 240 4.94 14.45 -17.91
CA LYS A 240 5.63 15.01 -16.75
C LYS A 240 4.95 14.57 -15.46
N LEU A 241 5.76 14.30 -14.44
CA LEU A 241 5.29 13.82 -13.16
C LEU A 241 4.81 15.00 -12.32
N VAL A 242 3.60 14.89 -11.78
CA VAL A 242 3.03 15.91 -10.88
C VAL A 242 3.83 16.00 -9.57
N ASN A 243 4.29 14.86 -9.05
CA ASN A 243 5.05 14.81 -7.80
C ASN A 243 6.30 13.93 -7.96
N PRO A 244 7.36 14.45 -8.61
CA PRO A 244 8.54 13.65 -8.90
C PRO A 244 9.41 13.47 -7.64
N ILE A 245 10.09 12.31 -7.56
CA ILE A 245 11.01 12.00 -6.46
C ILE A 245 12.18 13.02 -6.40
N SER A 246 12.57 13.55 -7.55
CA SER A 246 13.55 14.63 -7.70
C SER A 246 13.20 15.47 -8.92
N SER A 247 13.52 16.76 -8.90
CA SER A 247 13.34 17.66 -10.05
C SER A 247 14.08 17.17 -11.30
N ASP A 248 15.19 16.46 -11.13
CA ASP A 248 15.98 15.84 -12.19
C ASP A 248 15.35 14.55 -12.77
N LEU A 249 14.27 14.02 -12.18
CA LEU A 249 13.55 12.82 -12.64
C LEU A 249 12.06 13.12 -12.82
N SER A 250 11.77 14.23 -13.47
CA SER A 250 10.43 14.80 -13.59
C SER A 250 9.69 14.44 -14.88
N THR A 251 10.37 13.81 -15.84
CA THR A 251 9.84 13.61 -17.20
C THR A 251 10.02 12.17 -17.64
N MET A 252 9.01 11.57 -18.27
CA MET A 252 9.11 10.25 -18.89
C MET A 252 9.99 10.29 -20.15
N ARG A 253 10.75 9.22 -20.42
CA ARG A 253 11.68 9.18 -21.54
C ARG A 253 11.00 8.99 -22.90
N PRO A 254 11.18 9.91 -23.87
CA PRO A 254 10.69 9.71 -25.24
C PRO A 254 11.53 8.68 -26.02
N SER A 255 12.76 8.44 -25.56
CA SER A 255 13.72 7.51 -26.16
C SER A 255 14.62 6.91 -25.06
N LEU A 256 15.25 5.77 -25.34
CA LEU A 256 16.26 5.16 -24.45
C LEU A 256 17.63 5.89 -24.53
N LEU A 257 17.90 6.57 -25.64
CA LEU A 257 19.20 7.19 -25.93
C LEU A 257 19.65 8.25 -24.91
N PRO A 258 18.80 9.19 -24.43
CA PRO A 258 19.25 10.22 -23.48
C PRO A 258 19.80 9.62 -22.19
N ASN A 259 19.14 8.58 -21.68
CA ASN A 259 19.55 7.89 -20.46
C ASN A 259 20.81 7.05 -20.69
N LEU A 260 20.93 6.36 -21.83
CA LEU A 260 22.15 5.63 -22.21
C LEU A 260 23.36 6.57 -22.37
N ILE A 261 23.18 7.73 -23.02
CA ILE A 261 24.24 8.74 -23.15
C ILE A 261 24.64 9.30 -21.79
N SER A 262 23.66 9.59 -20.93
CA SER A 262 23.93 10.02 -19.55
C SER A 262 24.70 8.95 -18.76
N ALA A 263 24.41 7.67 -18.99
CA ALA A 263 25.14 6.56 -18.39
C ALA A 263 26.59 6.48 -18.93
N ILE A 264 26.80 6.66 -20.24
CA ILE A 264 28.15 6.74 -20.82
C ILE A 264 28.93 7.90 -20.21
N ARG A 265 28.34 9.10 -20.13
CA ARG A 265 28.99 10.26 -19.51
C ARG A 265 29.41 9.97 -18.08
N LYS A 266 28.52 9.38 -17.27
CA LYS A 266 28.82 8.97 -15.88
C LYS A 266 29.95 7.95 -15.78
N ASN A 267 30.18 7.12 -16.80
CA ASN A 267 31.30 6.19 -16.86
C ASN A 267 32.59 6.91 -17.29
N ALA A 268 32.52 7.79 -18.29
CA ALA A 268 33.63 8.62 -18.73
C ALA A 268 34.16 9.54 -17.62
N ASP A 269 33.26 10.17 -16.86
CA ASP A 269 33.59 11.01 -15.69
C ASP A 269 34.32 10.21 -14.57
N ARG A 270 34.26 8.87 -14.61
CA ARG A 270 34.95 7.94 -13.69
C ARG A 270 36.17 7.25 -14.33
N GLY A 271 36.61 7.71 -15.50
CA GLY A 271 37.81 7.21 -16.19
C GLY A 271 37.56 6.08 -17.19
N THR A 272 36.30 5.65 -17.38
CA THR A 272 35.95 4.64 -18.40
C THR A 272 35.59 5.34 -19.71
N ASN A 273 36.61 5.58 -20.54
CA ASN A 273 36.47 6.34 -21.80
C ASN A 273 36.03 5.49 -23.01
N ASP A 274 36.03 4.17 -22.88
CA ASP A 274 35.55 3.22 -23.88
C ASP A 274 34.32 2.51 -23.30
N SER A 275 33.15 2.67 -23.89
CA SER A 275 31.89 2.11 -23.39
C SER A 275 30.93 1.77 -24.52
N ALA A 276 30.34 0.58 -24.44
CA ALA A 276 29.30 0.12 -25.36
C ALA A 276 28.11 -0.37 -24.54
N LEU A 277 27.07 0.46 -24.43
CA LEU A 277 25.88 0.16 -23.64
C LEU A 277 24.67 -0.03 -24.55
N PHE A 278 23.81 -0.97 -24.23
CA PHE A 278 22.48 -1.07 -24.84
C PHE A 278 21.40 -1.23 -23.79
N GLU A 279 20.18 -0.85 -24.10
CA GLU A 279 19.02 -1.08 -23.26
C GLU A 279 17.88 -1.63 -24.12
N LEU A 280 17.18 -2.62 -23.59
CA LEU A 280 15.88 -3.06 -24.07
C LEU A 280 14.85 -2.68 -23.03
N GLY A 281 14.01 -1.70 -23.34
CA GLY A 281 13.11 -1.11 -22.37
C GLY A 281 11.99 -0.30 -22.99
N PRO A 282 11.05 0.17 -22.17
CA PRO A 282 9.97 1.02 -22.66
C PRO A 282 10.45 2.43 -22.98
N GLN A 283 9.86 3.03 -23.99
CA GLN A 283 9.85 4.47 -24.26
C GLN A 283 8.39 4.94 -24.37
N PHE A 284 8.13 6.20 -24.06
CA PHE A 284 6.78 6.71 -23.87
C PHE A 284 6.50 7.82 -24.88
N LEU A 285 5.54 7.58 -25.77
CA LEU A 285 5.12 8.53 -26.81
C LEU A 285 3.87 9.34 -26.41
N GLY A 286 3.20 8.92 -25.34
CA GLY A 286 1.95 9.50 -24.83
C GLY A 286 1.58 8.90 -23.46
N GLU A 287 0.50 9.40 -22.86
CA GLU A 287 0.09 9.06 -21.49
C GLU A 287 -0.66 7.72 -21.37
N THR A 288 -1.10 7.15 -22.49
CA THR A 288 -1.89 5.92 -22.48
C THR A 288 -0.99 4.68 -22.50
N PRO A 289 -1.44 3.53 -21.96
CA PRO A 289 -0.68 2.28 -22.04
C PRO A 289 -0.34 1.86 -23.48
N SER A 290 -1.15 2.23 -24.47
CA SER A 290 -0.90 1.96 -25.90
C SER A 290 0.26 2.77 -26.48
N ASP A 291 0.61 3.89 -25.86
CA ASP A 291 1.72 4.75 -26.32
C ASP A 291 3.07 4.32 -25.75
N GLN A 292 3.09 3.28 -24.91
CA GLN A 292 4.30 2.66 -24.41
C GLN A 292 4.85 1.68 -25.45
N VAL A 293 5.99 2.02 -26.02
CA VAL A 293 6.65 1.19 -27.04
C VAL A 293 7.86 0.50 -26.42
N MET A 294 7.96 -0.81 -26.60
CA MET A 294 9.20 -1.53 -26.29
C MET A 294 10.22 -1.28 -27.39
N ALA A 295 11.36 -0.69 -27.03
CA ALA A 295 12.44 -0.39 -27.94
C ALA A 295 13.73 -1.07 -27.50
N VAL A 296 14.66 -1.21 -28.43
CA VAL A 296 16.05 -1.55 -28.16
C VAL A 296 16.93 -0.46 -28.75
N SER A 297 17.89 0.03 -27.97
CA SER A 297 18.81 1.08 -28.41
C SER A 297 20.20 0.79 -27.86
N GLY A 298 21.23 1.19 -28.60
CA GLY A 298 22.62 1.01 -28.21
C GLY A 298 23.44 2.24 -28.52
N VAL A 299 24.39 2.55 -27.64
CA VAL A 299 25.34 3.65 -27.78
C VAL A 299 26.74 3.11 -27.58
N ARG A 300 27.66 3.49 -28.46
CA ARG A 300 29.10 3.23 -28.33
C ARG A 300 29.83 4.56 -28.23
N PHE A 301 30.83 4.63 -27.35
CA PHE A 301 31.69 5.78 -27.14
C PHE A 301 33.13 5.31 -26.90
N GLY A 302 34.09 6.05 -27.43
CA GLY A 302 35.49 5.67 -27.41
C GLY A 302 35.84 4.67 -28.51
N LYS A 303 36.86 3.86 -28.26
CA LYS A 303 37.49 3.00 -29.25
C LYS A 303 36.66 1.76 -29.58
N THR A 304 36.86 1.21 -30.78
CA THR A 304 36.15 0.01 -31.26
C THR A 304 36.49 -1.27 -30.52
N GLY A 305 37.51 -1.27 -29.66
CA GLY A 305 37.95 -2.43 -28.88
C GLY A 305 39.08 -2.11 -27.92
N PRO A 306 39.47 -3.06 -27.05
CA PRO A 306 40.60 -2.89 -26.15
C PRO A 306 41.91 -2.73 -26.95
N ARG A 307 42.93 -2.17 -26.31
CA ARG A 307 44.28 -2.18 -26.87
C ARG A 307 44.71 -3.62 -27.16
N ASN A 308 45.01 -3.91 -28.40
CA ASN A 308 45.47 -5.21 -28.87
C ASN A 308 46.85 -5.03 -29.53
N TRP A 309 47.75 -5.98 -29.30
CA TRP A 309 49.09 -5.98 -29.88
C TRP A 309 49.08 -6.24 -31.39
N ALA A 310 48.05 -6.92 -31.90
CA ALA A 310 47.94 -7.31 -33.31
C ALA A 310 47.14 -6.30 -34.16
N GLU A 311 46.21 -5.56 -33.56
CA GLU A 311 45.38 -4.59 -34.26
C GLU A 311 45.15 -3.35 -33.40
N THR A 312 45.42 -2.17 -33.95
CA THR A 312 45.15 -0.92 -33.24
C THR A 312 43.65 -0.62 -33.34
N PRO A 313 42.95 -0.45 -32.20
CA PRO A 313 41.52 -0.13 -32.23
C PRO A 313 41.28 1.26 -32.83
N ARG A 314 40.19 1.39 -33.59
CA ARG A 314 39.81 2.63 -34.27
C ARG A 314 39.08 3.56 -33.30
N SER A 315 39.26 4.86 -33.47
CA SER A 315 38.49 5.91 -32.77
C SER A 315 37.12 6.10 -33.40
#